data_AF-A0A348MZI1-F1
#
_entry.id   AF-A0A348MZI1-F1
#
_cell.length_a   1.000
_cell.length_b   1.000
_cell.length_c   1.000
_cell.angle_alpha   90.00
_cell.angle_beta   90.00
_cell.angle_gamma   90.00
#
_symmetry.space_group_name_H-M   'P 1'
#
loop_
_entity.id
_entity.type
_entity.pdbx_description
1 polymer ?
#
loop_
_entity_poly.entity_id
_entity_poly.type
_entity_poly.pdbx_seq_one_letter_code
_entity_poly.pdbx_strand_id
1 'polypeptide(L)'
;MTISQDLHAYGITNATEILHNPSYDVLFNETTLDSLTGYEKGVITECGAVAVNTGEFTGRSPKDKYIVKDAVTENTVWWSDQGKNDNKPISQNVWNDLKSL
;
A
#
# COMPACT_ATOMS: atom_id res chain seq x y z
N MET A 1 22.81 -8.36 6.35
CA MET A 1 21.46 -8.95 6.25
C MET A 1 21.07 -8.89 4.78
N THR A 2 20.49 -9.94 4.22
CA THR A 2 19.99 -9.91 2.83
C THR A 2 18.59 -9.31 2.81
N ILE A 3 18.15 -8.73 1.69
CA ILE A 3 16.81 -8.14 1.58
C ILE A 3 15.71 -9.16 1.92
N SER A 4 15.90 -10.42 1.53
CA SER A 4 15.00 -11.51 1.93
C SER A 4 14.93 -11.73 3.44
N GLN A 5 16.06 -11.61 4.16
CA GLN A 5 16.08 -11.67 5.63
C GLN A 5 15.42 -10.44 6.26
N ASP A 6 15.52 -9.27 5.63
CA ASP A 6 14.87 -8.04 6.11
C ASP A 6 13.34 -8.14 6.04
N LEU A 7 12.79 -8.74 4.97
CA LEU A 7 11.35 -8.92 4.79
C LEU A 7 10.72 -9.82 5.86
N HIS A 8 11.45 -10.82 6.37
CA HIS A 8 10.98 -11.67 7.46
C HIS A 8 10.65 -10.86 8.73
N ALA A 9 11.37 -9.78 9.01
CA ALA A 9 11.08 -8.93 10.17
C ALA A 9 9.71 -8.24 10.08
N TYR A 10 9.14 -8.12 8.87
CA TYR A 10 7.82 -7.54 8.64
C TYR A 10 6.70 -8.59 8.58
N GLY A 11 7.04 -9.89 8.58
CA GLY A 11 6.10 -11.01 8.47
C GLY A 11 5.89 -11.51 7.04
N ILE A 12 6.61 -10.97 6.06
CA ILE A 12 6.54 -11.42 4.67
C ILE A 12 7.53 -12.58 4.50
N THR A 13 7.02 -13.78 4.20
CA THR A 13 7.82 -15.00 4.02
C THR A 13 7.58 -15.58 2.62
N ASN A 14 8.50 -16.42 2.14
CA ASN A 14 8.37 -17.14 0.87
C ASN A 14 8.25 -16.25 -0.38
N ALA A 15 8.83 -15.05 -0.38
CA ALA A 15 8.96 -14.25 -1.59
C ALA A 15 9.77 -15.02 -2.66
N THR A 16 9.17 -15.26 -3.82
CA THR A 16 9.80 -16.00 -4.93
C THR A 16 10.81 -15.16 -5.70
N GLU A 17 10.60 -13.85 -5.73
CA GLU A 17 11.45 -12.87 -6.40
C GLU A 17 11.43 -11.55 -5.62
N ILE A 18 12.54 -10.81 -5.67
CA ILE A 18 12.67 -9.49 -5.06
C ILE A 18 13.28 -8.54 -6.10
N LEU A 19 12.45 -7.66 -6.67
CA LEU A 19 12.90 -6.57 -7.53
C LEU A 19 13.17 -5.33 -6.68
N HIS A 20 14.42 -5.16 -6.23
CA HIS A 20 14.82 -4.02 -5.41
C HIS A 20 15.28 -2.84 -6.27
N ASN A 21 14.63 -1.68 -6.10
CA ASN A 21 14.88 -0.45 -6.87
C ASN A 21 14.84 -0.67 -8.40
N PRO A 22 13.72 -1.18 -8.95
CA PRO A 22 13.61 -1.41 -10.39
C PRO A 22 13.78 -0.09 -11.15
N SER A 23 14.45 -0.16 -12.31
CA SER A 23 14.56 0.98 -13.21
C SER A 23 13.21 1.30 -13.88
N TYR A 24 13.10 2.48 -14.50
CA TYR A 24 11.92 2.81 -15.29
C TYR A 24 11.65 1.81 -16.42
N ASP A 25 12.69 1.29 -17.08
CA ASP A 25 12.53 0.30 -18.14
C ASP A 25 11.93 -1.02 -17.61
N VAL A 26 12.38 -1.47 -16.43
CA VAL A 26 11.80 -2.65 -15.78
C VAL A 26 10.33 -2.36 -15.44
N LEU A 27 10.03 -1.24 -14.78
CA LEU A 27 8.65 -0.88 -14.43
C LEU A 27 7.74 -0.78 -15.66
N PHE A 28 8.23 -0.20 -16.76
CA PHE A 28 7.48 -0.10 -18.01
C PHE A 28 7.14 -1.47 -18.57
N ASN A 29 8.13 -2.37 -18.65
CA ASN A 29 7.92 -3.71 -19.17
C ASN A 29 6.97 -4.52 -18.28
N GLU A 30 7.19 -4.50 -16.96
CA GLU A 30 6.38 -5.26 -15.99
C GLU A 30 4.92 -4.82 -16.00
N THR A 31 4.65 -3.51 -16.15
CA THR A 31 3.27 -2.97 -16.14
C THR A 31 2.53 -3.12 -17.48
N THR A 32 3.22 -3.51 -18.56
CA THR A 32 2.65 -3.62 -19.91
C THR A 32 2.59 -5.05 -20.45
N LEU A 33 2.91 -6.06 -19.62
CA LEU A 33 2.81 -7.47 -19.99
C LEU A 33 1.39 -7.86 -20.41
N ASP A 34 1.27 -8.57 -21.54
CA ASP A 34 -0.01 -9.05 -22.08
C ASP A 34 -0.77 -9.99 -21.13
N SER A 35 -0.05 -10.67 -20.23
CA SER A 35 -0.61 -11.60 -19.25
C SER A 35 -1.31 -10.91 -18.07
N LEU A 36 -1.13 -9.60 -17.87
CA LEU A 36 -1.78 -8.87 -16.78
C LEU A 36 -3.28 -8.74 -17.01
N THR A 37 -4.04 -8.81 -15.91
CA THR A 37 -5.50 -8.72 -15.93
C THR A 37 -6.01 -7.80 -14.81
N GLY A 38 -7.29 -7.41 -14.89
CA GLY A 38 -7.92 -6.57 -13.88
C GLY A 38 -7.23 -5.22 -13.72
N TYR A 39 -7.04 -4.79 -12.47
CA TYR A 39 -6.47 -3.49 -12.11
C TYR A 39 -4.94 -3.41 -12.22
N GLU A 40 -4.25 -4.55 -12.43
CA GLU A 40 -2.80 -4.59 -12.60
C GLU A 40 -2.37 -4.16 -14.00
N LYS A 41 -3.27 -4.28 -14.99
CA LYS A 41 -2.95 -4.05 -16.40
C LYS A 41 -2.75 -2.56 -16.72
N GLY A 42 -1.55 -2.22 -17.19
CA GLY A 42 -1.25 -0.95 -17.85
C GLY A 42 -1.48 -1.01 -19.36
N VAL A 43 -1.79 0.14 -19.96
CA VAL A 43 -1.87 0.33 -21.41
C VAL A 43 -0.97 1.47 -21.85
N ILE A 44 -0.24 1.27 -22.94
CA ILE A 44 0.61 2.31 -23.53
C ILE A 44 -0.29 3.26 -24.31
N THR A 45 -0.28 4.53 -23.92
CA THR A 45 -1.03 5.61 -24.57
C THR A 45 -0.32 6.10 -25.83
N GLU A 46 -1.00 6.93 -26.63
CA GLU A 46 -0.41 7.53 -27.85
C GLU A 46 0.84 8.38 -27.59
N CYS A 47 0.98 8.94 -26.38
CA CYS A 47 2.16 9.71 -25.99
C CYS A 47 3.27 8.85 -25.38
N GLY A 48 3.11 7.53 -25.35
CA GLY A 48 4.10 6.58 -24.83
C GLY A 48 4.08 6.40 -23.31
N ALA A 49 3.22 7.12 -22.59
CA ALA A 49 3.03 6.91 -21.15
C ALA A 49 2.15 5.68 -20.88
N VAL A 50 2.39 5.00 -19.77
CA VAL A 50 1.50 3.93 -19.29
C VAL A 50 0.33 4.53 -18.53
N ALA A 51 -0.89 4.13 -18.88
CA ALA A 51 -2.11 4.44 -18.15
C ALA A 51 -2.68 3.17 -17.47
N VAL A 52 -3.19 3.31 -16.25
CA VAL A 52 -3.82 2.23 -15.48
C VAL A 52 -5.22 2.64 -15.02
N ASN A 53 -6.06 1.67 -14.68
CA ASN A 53 -7.41 1.91 -14.15
C ASN A 53 -7.53 1.36 -12.72
N THR A 54 -7.91 2.20 -11.77
CA THR A 54 -8.04 1.86 -10.35
C THR A 54 -9.46 1.39 -9.95
N GLY A 55 -10.34 1.20 -10.93
CA GLY A 55 -11.72 0.76 -10.72
C GLY A 55 -12.56 1.80 -9.98
N GLU A 56 -13.25 1.37 -8.93
CA GLU A 56 -14.11 2.25 -8.11
C GLU A 56 -13.30 3.24 -7.26
N PHE A 57 -12.04 2.92 -6.94
CA PHE A 57 -11.15 3.73 -6.10
C PHE A 57 -10.47 4.85 -6.91
N THR A 58 -11.26 5.81 -7.36
CA THR A 58 -10.82 6.96 -8.18
C THR A 58 -10.36 8.16 -7.37
N GLY A 59 -10.31 8.03 -6.04
CA GLY A 59 -9.93 9.10 -5.13
C GLY A 59 -9.56 8.57 -3.74
N ARG A 60 -9.35 9.50 -2.80
CA ARG A 60 -9.07 9.15 -1.41
C ARG A 60 -10.31 8.57 -0.73
N SER A 61 -10.11 7.61 0.17
CA SER A 61 -11.15 7.10 1.08
C SER A 61 -10.93 7.60 2.52
N PRO A 62 -11.22 8.88 2.83
CA PRO A 62 -10.97 9.46 4.16
C PRO A 62 -11.69 8.71 5.28
N LYS A 63 -12.86 8.13 4.98
CA LYS A 63 -13.65 7.32 5.92
C LYS A 63 -13.01 5.99 6.30
N ASP A 64 -11.98 5.56 5.57
CA ASP A 64 -11.25 4.30 5.84
C ASP A 64 -9.83 4.54 6.36
N LYS A 65 -9.46 5.81 6.61
CA LYS A 65 -8.20 6.16 7.29
C LYS A 65 -8.29 5.89 8.78
N TYR A 66 -7.39 5.06 9.30
CA TYR A 66 -7.23 4.81 10.73
C TYR A 66 -5.78 4.99 11.18
N ILE A 67 -5.59 5.28 12.46
CA ILE A 67 -4.29 5.38 13.11
C ILE A 67 -4.36 4.54 14.39
N VAL A 68 -3.34 3.71 14.64
CA VAL A 68 -3.25 2.94 15.88
C VAL A 68 -3.10 3.91 17.05
N LYS A 69 -4.00 3.82 18.04
CA LYS A 69 -3.93 4.57 19.28
C LYS A 69 -3.16 3.74 20.30
N ASP A 70 -1.89 4.08 20.48
CA ASP A 70 -0.96 3.43 21.39
C ASP A 70 -0.25 4.48 22.27
N ALA A 71 0.70 4.04 23.09
CA ALA A 71 1.45 4.93 23.98
C ALA A 71 2.26 6.02 23.23
N VAL A 72 2.58 5.82 21.95
CA VAL A 72 3.33 6.79 21.13
C VAL A 72 2.41 7.87 20.58
N THR A 73 1.21 7.48 20.15
CA THR A 73 0.29 8.37 19.41
C THR A 73 -0.81 8.98 20.26
N GLU A 74 -1.18 8.36 21.38
CA GLU A 74 -2.36 8.71 22.17
C GLU A 74 -2.43 10.19 22.56
N ASN A 75 -1.28 10.78 22.92
CA ASN A 75 -1.20 12.15 23.41
C ASN A 75 -0.64 13.16 22.40
N THR A 76 -0.29 12.73 21.18
CA THR A 76 0.37 13.58 20.18
C THR A 76 -0.42 13.74 18.89
N VAL A 77 -1.30 12.78 18.57
CA VAL A 77 -2.17 12.85 17.40
C VAL A 77 -3.43 13.65 17.72
N TRP A 78 -3.85 14.53 16.80
CA TRP A 78 -5.16 15.19 16.87
C TRP A 78 -6.25 14.20 16.46
N TRP A 79 -6.95 13.62 17.43
CA TRP A 79 -7.90 12.54 17.20
C TRP A 79 -9.26 13.04 16.69
N SER A 80 -9.99 12.19 15.96
CA SER A 80 -11.31 12.55 15.41
C SER A 80 -12.41 12.68 16.47
N ASP A 81 -12.18 12.15 17.69
CA ASP A 81 -13.05 12.35 18.86
C ASP A 81 -12.80 13.71 19.55
N GLN A 82 -11.74 14.43 19.16
CA GLN A 82 -11.40 15.77 19.66
C GLN A 82 -11.80 16.90 18.70
N GLY A 83 -12.18 16.58 17.46
CA GLY A 83 -12.54 17.57 16.46
C GLY A 83 -12.80 16.98 15.08
N LYS A 84 -13.24 17.81 14.14
CA LYS A 84 -13.57 17.37 12.79
C LYS A 84 -12.31 17.12 11.96
N ASN A 85 -11.87 15.87 11.92
CA ASN A 85 -10.78 15.35 11.07
C ASN A 85 -10.97 13.84 10.83
N ASP A 86 -10.10 13.23 10.02
CA ASP A 86 -10.20 11.81 9.63
C ASP A 86 -9.32 10.86 10.47
N ASN A 87 -8.66 11.33 11.54
CA ASN A 87 -7.73 10.56 12.36
C ASN A 87 -8.49 9.65 13.34
N LYS A 88 -9.14 8.61 12.79
CA LYS A 88 -9.93 7.65 13.54
C LYS A 88 -9.01 6.67 14.28
N PRO A 89 -9.17 6.46 15.59
CA PRO A 89 -8.35 5.52 16.34
C PRO A 89 -8.75 4.08 16.06
N ILE A 90 -7.76 3.17 16.00
CA ILE A 90 -7.95 1.72 16.12
C ILE A 90 -7.05 1.16 17.23
N SER A 91 -7.41 -0.01 17.76
CA SER A 91 -6.59 -0.70 18.75
C SER A 91 -5.45 -1.48 18.10
N GLN A 92 -4.44 -1.83 18.91
CA GLN A 92 -3.34 -2.70 18.48
C GLN A 92 -3.83 -4.07 17.97
N ASN A 93 -4.90 -4.61 18.57
CA ASN A 93 -5.46 -5.89 18.16
C ASN A 93 -6.05 -5.82 16.75
N VAL A 94 -6.86 -4.79 16.46
CA VAL A 94 -7.41 -4.58 15.11
C VAL A 94 -6.30 -4.42 14.08
N TRP A 95 -5.23 -3.70 14.42
CA TRP A 95 -4.05 -3.59 13.55
C TRP A 95 -3.37 -4.95 13.30
N ASN A 96 -3.20 -5.75 14.34
CA ASN A 96 -2.60 -7.09 14.20
C ASN A 96 -3.44 -8.00 13.31
N ASP A 97 -4.77 -7.96 13.47
CA ASP A 97 -5.70 -8.72 12.63
C ASP A 97 -5.55 -8.30 11.16
N LEU A 98 -5.59 -6.99 10.87
CA LEU A 98 -5.40 -6.44 9.53
C LEU A 98 -4.04 -6.80 8.92
N LYS A 99 -2.97 -6.77 9.73
CA LYS A 99 -1.62 -7.11 9.28
C LYS A 99 -1.46 -8.60 8.94
N SER A 100 -2.27 -9.46 9.55
CA SER A 100 -2.19 -10.91 9.39
C SER A 100 -2.99 -11.48 8.22
N LEU A 101 -3.81 -10.65 7.56
CA LEU A 101 -4.54 -11.01 6.34
C LEU A 101 -3.58 -11.29 5.17
#